data_AF-A0A0W4ZV66-F1
#
_entry.id   AF-A0A0W4ZV66-F1
#
_cell.length_a   1.000
_cell.length_b   1.000
_cell.length_c   1.000
_cell.angle_alpha   90.00
_cell.angle_beta   90.00
_cell.angle_gamma   90.00
#
_symmetry.space_group_name_H-M   'P 1'
#
loop_
_entity.id
_entity.type
_entity.pdbx_description
1 polymer ?
#
loop_
_entity_poly.entity_id
_entity_poly.type
_entity_poly.pdbx_seq_one_letter_code
_entity_poly.pdbx_strand_id
1 'polypeptide(L)'
;MGDTCTRGCRFCSVRTGTPAPLDPDEPRHTAEAIARWGVGYIVLTSVDRDDLADSGAAHFAATIRAVKERSPGILVEALTGDFGGELCDVATVAQAGLDVFAHNVETVEALTPYVRDRRATFRQSIRVLEHAKASGGVLTKTSFMLGLGEAAEEVEAALRALRAVGVDVVTFGQYMRYVLRRLHSVYAVSQCYGCGELRCADAGCWWR
;
A
#
# COMPACT_ATOMS: atom_id res chain seq x y z
N MET A 1 -0.56 6.26 13.74
CA MET A 1 0.72 6.99 13.74
C MET A 1 0.53 8.47 13.35
N GLY A 2 -0.61 9.06 13.74
CA GLY A 2 -0.96 10.44 13.40
C GLY A 2 -1.55 10.63 12.00
N ASP A 3 -1.78 11.89 11.64
CA ASP A 3 -2.44 12.35 10.41
C ASP A 3 -1.54 13.22 9.50
N THR A 4 -0.27 13.30 9.85
CA THR A 4 0.74 14.15 9.20
C THR A 4 1.90 13.27 8.73
N CYS A 5 2.18 13.31 7.44
CA CYS A 5 3.15 12.47 6.74
C CYS A 5 4.46 13.23 6.51
N THR A 6 5.60 12.53 6.61
CA THR A 6 6.92 13.08 6.23
C THR A 6 7.11 13.18 4.72
N ARG A 7 6.18 12.63 3.93
CA ARG A 7 6.20 12.57 2.48
C ARG A 7 5.08 13.36 1.82
N GLY A 8 5.35 13.81 0.60
CA GLY A 8 4.51 14.72 -0.18
C GLY A 8 4.02 14.14 -1.50
N CYS A 9 3.39 12.97 -1.48
CA CYS A 9 2.78 12.37 -2.67
C CYS A 9 1.69 13.28 -3.25
N ARG A 10 1.75 13.61 -4.55
CA ARG A 10 0.89 14.63 -5.17
C ARG A 10 -0.57 14.22 -5.28
N PHE A 11 -0.84 12.92 -5.27
CA PHE A 11 -2.19 12.36 -5.26
C PHE A 11 -2.83 12.34 -3.84
N CYS A 12 -2.03 12.24 -2.78
CA CYS A 12 -2.48 11.87 -1.44
C CYS A 12 -3.02 13.06 -0.64
N SER A 13 -4.24 12.96 -0.10
CA SER A 13 -4.90 14.04 0.67
C SER A 13 -4.34 14.29 2.07
N VAL A 14 -3.51 13.38 2.58
CA VAL A 14 -2.88 13.47 3.91
C VAL A 14 -1.98 14.71 3.98
N ARG A 15 -1.96 15.35 5.16
CA ARG A 15 -1.14 16.53 5.42
C ARG A 15 0.34 16.15 5.38
N THR A 16 1.16 16.93 4.67
CA THR A 16 2.62 16.79 4.74
C THR A 16 3.20 17.75 5.77
N GLY A 17 4.11 17.29 6.62
CA GLY A 17 4.75 18.11 7.64
C GLY A 17 5.57 17.30 8.63
N THR A 18 5.90 17.91 9.77
CA THR A 18 6.55 17.21 10.89
C THR A 18 5.48 16.52 11.74
N PRO A 19 5.50 15.18 11.86
CA PRO A 19 4.52 14.45 12.69
C PRO A 19 4.74 14.72 14.18
N ALA A 20 3.69 14.51 14.98
CA ALA A 20 3.83 14.43 16.43
C ALA A 20 4.58 13.14 16.84
N PRO A 21 5.14 13.09 18.07
CA PRO A 21 5.64 11.84 18.65
C PRO A 21 4.57 10.74 18.59
N LEU A 22 5.01 9.49 18.45
CA LEU A 22 4.09 8.35 18.54
C LEU A 22 3.46 8.29 19.93
N ASP A 23 2.16 7.99 19.97
CA ASP A 23 1.48 7.59 21.19
C ASP A 23 1.84 6.13 21.50
N PRO A 24 2.55 5.82 22.60
CA PRO A 24 2.93 4.45 22.94
C PRO A 24 1.72 3.53 23.17
N ASP A 25 0.56 4.08 23.53
CA ASP A 25 -0.69 3.33 23.77
C ASP A 25 -1.54 3.16 22.50
N GLU A 26 -1.17 3.77 21.36
CA GLU A 26 -1.91 3.66 20.09
C GLU A 26 -2.18 2.19 19.69
N PRO A 27 -1.21 1.25 19.74
CA PRO A 27 -1.46 -0.15 19.43
C PRO A 27 -2.58 -0.77 20.27
N ARG A 28 -2.60 -0.48 21.58
CA ARG A 28 -3.60 -0.99 22.52
C ARG A 28 -4.96 -0.35 22.25
N HIS A 29 -5.00 0.98 22.11
CA HIS A 29 -6.23 1.72 21.85
C HIS A 29 -6.88 1.32 20.51
N THR A 30 -6.08 1.14 19.45
CA THR A 30 -6.55 0.68 18.14
C THR A 30 -7.13 -0.72 18.23
N ALA A 31 -6.45 -1.65 18.90
CA ALA A 31 -6.94 -3.02 19.07
C ALA A 31 -8.24 -3.08 19.91
N GLU A 32 -8.36 -2.25 20.95
CA GLU A 32 -9.60 -2.11 21.71
C GLU A 32 -10.75 -1.57 20.87
N ALA A 33 -10.50 -0.59 20.00
CA ALA A 33 -11.52 -0.04 19.11
C ALA A 33 -12.00 -1.08 18.09
N ILE A 34 -11.07 -1.80 17.45
CA ILE A 34 -11.38 -2.83 16.45
C ILE A 34 -12.19 -3.98 17.08
N ALA A 35 -11.79 -4.44 18.28
CA ALA A 35 -12.51 -5.49 18.99
C ALA A 35 -13.97 -5.10 19.29
N ARG A 36 -14.23 -3.82 19.64
CA ARG A 36 -15.59 -3.31 19.87
C ARG A 36 -16.43 -3.26 18.60
N TRP A 37 -15.82 -3.07 17.42
CA TRP A 37 -16.56 -3.04 16.17
C TRP A 37 -17.05 -4.42 15.71
N GLY A 38 -16.42 -5.50 16.18
CA GLY A 38 -16.84 -6.86 15.86
C GLY A 38 -16.74 -7.21 14.36
N VAL A 39 -15.81 -6.58 13.65
CA VAL A 39 -15.59 -6.82 12.22
C VAL A 39 -14.73 -8.07 11.97
N GLY A 40 -14.99 -8.78 10.87
CA GLY A 40 -14.19 -9.95 10.48
C GLY A 40 -12.93 -9.63 9.69
N TYR A 41 -12.81 -8.42 9.15
CA TYR A 41 -11.68 -7.96 8.34
C TYR A 41 -11.38 -6.50 8.66
N ILE A 42 -10.10 -6.15 8.81
CA ILE A 42 -9.66 -4.77 9.01
C ILE A 42 -8.42 -4.47 8.15
N VAL A 43 -8.38 -3.25 7.60
CA VAL A 43 -7.19 -2.71 6.95
C VAL A 43 -6.55 -1.70 7.91
N LEU A 44 -5.29 -1.92 8.25
CA LEU A 44 -4.46 -0.96 8.97
C LEU A 44 -3.59 -0.21 7.96
N THR A 45 -3.43 1.10 8.15
CA THR A 45 -2.50 1.90 7.35
C THR A 45 -1.89 3.02 8.19
N SER A 46 -0.84 3.64 7.66
CA SER A 46 -0.06 4.67 8.33
C SER A 46 0.42 5.71 7.34
N VAL A 47 0.70 6.90 7.85
CA VAL A 47 1.54 7.88 7.16
C VAL A 47 3.00 7.41 7.13
N ASP A 48 3.80 7.91 6.20
CA ASP A 48 5.25 7.70 6.24
C ASP A 48 5.86 8.48 7.40
N ARG A 49 6.80 7.81 8.11
CA ARG A 49 7.47 8.30 9.32
C ARG A 49 8.98 8.25 9.17
N ASP A 50 9.50 8.91 8.14
CA ASP A 50 10.94 8.99 7.88
C ASP A 50 11.72 9.71 9.03
N ASP A 51 11.01 10.28 10.01
CA ASP A 51 11.58 10.84 11.24
C ASP A 51 11.96 9.79 12.30
N LEU A 52 11.50 8.55 12.13
CA LEU A 52 11.80 7.42 13.02
C LEU A 52 12.91 6.55 12.42
N ALA A 53 13.73 5.94 13.28
CA ALA A 53 14.86 5.12 12.86
C ALA A 53 14.45 3.85 12.09
N ASP A 54 13.29 3.28 12.40
CA ASP A 54 12.71 2.08 11.78
C ASP A 54 11.53 2.42 10.86
N SER A 55 11.39 3.70 10.47
CA SER A 55 10.23 4.23 9.75
C SER A 55 8.87 3.90 10.39
N GLY A 56 8.86 3.53 11.68
CA GLY A 56 7.68 3.13 12.43
C GLY A 56 7.24 1.66 12.29
N ALA A 57 8.07 0.80 11.72
CA ALA A 57 7.77 -0.62 11.52
C ALA A 57 7.44 -1.36 12.82
N ALA A 58 8.20 -1.14 13.91
CA ALA A 58 7.95 -1.79 15.18
C ALA A 58 6.59 -1.40 15.78
N HIS A 59 6.21 -0.13 15.63
CA HIS A 59 4.93 0.38 16.08
C HIS A 59 3.77 -0.25 15.29
N PHE A 60 3.89 -0.32 13.97
CA PHE A 60 2.89 -0.95 13.11
C PHE A 60 2.73 -2.45 13.44
N ALA A 61 3.84 -3.16 13.62
CA ALA A 61 3.85 -4.57 14.00
C ALA A 61 3.23 -4.80 15.38
N ALA A 62 3.48 -3.91 16.36
CA ALA A 62 2.85 -3.97 17.68
C ALA A 62 1.31 -3.82 17.58
N THR A 63 0.82 -2.93 16.71
CA THR A 63 -0.62 -2.77 16.47
C THR A 63 -1.25 -4.03 15.87
N ILE A 64 -0.59 -4.66 14.89
CA ILE A 64 -1.08 -5.93 14.31
C ILE A 64 -1.17 -7.01 15.39
N ARG A 65 -0.12 -7.18 16.20
CA ARG A 65 -0.10 -8.20 17.28
C ARG A 65 -1.19 -7.94 18.31
N ALA A 66 -1.34 -6.69 18.77
CA ALA A 66 -2.39 -6.32 19.72
C ALA A 66 -3.80 -6.61 19.18
N VAL A 67 -4.05 -6.37 17.89
CA VAL A 67 -5.32 -6.71 17.22
C VAL A 67 -5.53 -8.22 17.21
N LYS A 68 -4.52 -9.00 16.79
CA LYS A 68 -4.61 -10.47 16.73
C LYS A 68 -4.77 -11.11 18.11
N GLU A 69 -4.13 -10.58 19.15
CA GLU A 69 -4.29 -11.05 20.53
C GLU A 69 -5.72 -10.85 21.05
N ARG A 70 -6.32 -9.69 20.77
CA ARG A 70 -7.68 -9.37 21.22
C ARG A 70 -8.77 -9.98 20.36
N SER A 71 -8.49 -10.27 19.09
CA SER A 71 -9.46 -10.81 18.15
C SER A 71 -8.81 -11.87 17.26
N PRO A 72 -8.52 -13.08 17.77
CA PRO A 72 -7.73 -14.09 17.04
C PRO A 72 -8.28 -14.51 15.67
N GLY A 73 -9.59 -14.39 15.47
CA GLY A 73 -10.25 -14.74 14.20
C GLY A 73 -10.35 -13.61 13.17
N ILE A 74 -9.91 -12.38 13.50
CA ILE A 74 -9.98 -11.25 12.56
C ILE A 74 -8.91 -11.41 11.47
N LEU A 75 -9.28 -11.09 10.23
CA LEU A 75 -8.32 -10.94 9.14
C LEU A 75 -7.76 -9.51 9.13
N VAL A 76 -6.44 -9.37 9.04
CA VAL A 76 -5.72 -8.10 9.08
C VAL A 76 -4.94 -7.92 7.78
N GLU A 77 -5.26 -6.85 7.06
CA GLU A 77 -4.47 -6.33 5.95
C GLU A 77 -3.65 -5.13 6.44
N ALA A 78 -2.34 -5.15 6.21
CA ALA A 78 -1.46 -4.03 6.50
C ALA A 78 -1.10 -3.29 5.20
N LEU A 79 -1.70 -2.12 4.97
CA LEU A 79 -1.30 -1.21 3.90
C LEU A 79 -0.19 -0.29 4.41
N THR A 80 1.05 -0.63 4.06
CA THR A 80 2.27 -0.01 4.60
C THR A 80 2.92 0.97 3.63
N GLY A 81 3.75 1.86 4.17
CA GLY A 81 4.75 2.61 3.39
C GLY A 81 5.85 1.71 2.83
N ASP A 82 6.92 2.29 2.29
CA ASP A 82 8.06 1.51 1.78
C ASP A 82 9.23 1.37 2.76
N PHE A 83 9.10 1.95 3.96
CA PHE A 83 10.14 1.99 5.01
C PHE A 83 11.50 2.51 4.51
N GLY A 84 11.48 3.41 3.51
CA GLY A 84 12.71 3.91 2.89
C GLY A 84 13.48 2.87 2.08
N GLY A 85 12.88 1.71 1.82
CA GLY A 85 13.53 0.56 1.20
C GLY A 85 14.27 -0.35 2.17
N GLU A 86 14.17 -0.11 3.49
CA GLU A 86 14.82 -0.95 4.51
C GLU A 86 14.07 -2.28 4.69
N LEU A 87 14.66 -3.35 4.17
CA LEU A 87 13.99 -4.66 4.10
C LEU A 87 13.80 -5.32 5.48
N CYS A 88 14.63 -4.99 6.48
CA CYS A 88 14.43 -5.44 7.85
C CYS A 88 13.14 -4.91 8.47
N ASP A 89 12.76 -3.68 8.11
CA ASP A 89 11.55 -3.03 8.61
C ASP A 89 10.32 -3.62 7.91
N VAL A 90 10.44 -3.91 6.61
CA VAL A 90 9.45 -4.69 5.85
C VAL A 90 9.22 -6.06 6.51
N ALA A 91 10.30 -6.80 6.81
CA ALA A 91 10.21 -8.12 7.44
C ALA A 91 9.55 -8.05 8.83
N THR A 92 9.88 -7.03 9.61
CA THR A 92 9.30 -6.80 10.96
C THR A 92 7.78 -6.74 10.91
N VAL A 93 7.22 -6.01 9.93
CA VAL A 93 5.77 -5.92 9.75
C VAL A 93 5.21 -7.19 9.11
N ALA A 94 5.87 -7.73 8.08
CA ALA A 94 5.44 -8.97 7.41
C ALA A 94 5.34 -10.19 8.34
N GLN A 95 6.13 -10.22 9.42
CA GLN A 95 6.14 -11.29 10.42
C GLN A 95 5.27 -10.98 11.65
N ALA A 96 4.48 -9.91 11.64
CA ALA A 96 3.64 -9.51 12.76
C ALA A 96 2.36 -10.35 12.94
N GLY A 97 2.10 -11.30 12.02
CA GLY A 97 0.93 -12.19 12.07
C GLY A 97 -0.29 -11.69 11.30
N LEU A 98 -0.13 -10.69 10.41
CA LEU A 98 -1.15 -10.27 9.45
C LEU A 98 -1.44 -11.33 8.38
N ASP A 99 -2.54 -11.16 7.67
CA ASP A 99 -2.99 -12.08 6.61
C ASP A 99 -2.62 -11.57 5.20
N VAL A 100 -2.65 -10.24 5.01
CA VAL A 100 -2.33 -9.58 3.72
C VAL A 100 -1.36 -8.43 3.94
N PHE A 101 -0.19 -8.49 3.34
CA PHE A 101 0.74 -7.37 3.26
C PHE A 101 0.46 -6.57 1.99
N ALA A 102 -0.01 -5.33 2.15
CA ALA A 102 -0.28 -4.43 1.06
C ALA A 102 0.77 -3.31 1.00
N HIS A 103 1.26 -3.04 -0.21
CA HIS A 103 2.06 -1.85 -0.51
C HIS A 103 1.75 -1.41 -1.93
N ASN A 104 1.26 -0.18 -2.08
CA ASN A 104 0.81 0.31 -3.38
C ASN A 104 1.96 0.89 -4.20
N VAL A 105 2.09 0.44 -5.45
CA VAL A 105 2.93 1.09 -6.46
C VAL A 105 2.30 2.38 -6.98
N GLU A 106 0.97 2.50 -6.86
CA GLU A 106 0.12 3.66 -7.17
C GLU A 106 0.00 4.01 -8.66
N THR A 107 1.09 3.92 -9.43
CA THR A 107 1.12 4.25 -10.85
C THR A 107 2.26 3.49 -11.55
N VAL A 108 2.41 3.71 -12.86
CA VAL A 108 3.48 3.12 -13.67
C VAL A 108 4.85 3.74 -13.36
N GLU A 109 5.93 3.05 -13.73
CA GLU A 109 7.30 3.47 -13.41
C GLU A 109 7.63 4.88 -13.94
N ALA A 110 7.24 5.19 -15.17
CA ALA A 110 7.49 6.49 -15.79
C ALA A 110 6.81 7.66 -15.06
N LEU A 111 5.62 7.43 -14.50
CA LEU A 111 4.85 8.46 -13.79
C LEU A 111 5.19 8.57 -12.30
N THR A 112 5.83 7.57 -11.73
CA THR A 112 6.18 7.53 -10.29
C THR A 112 6.85 8.82 -9.80
N PRO A 113 7.88 9.38 -10.46
CA PRO A 113 8.54 10.61 -10.00
C PRO A 113 7.64 11.86 -10.02
N TYR A 114 6.56 11.84 -10.80
CA TYR A 114 5.62 12.95 -10.94
C TYR A 114 4.41 12.83 -10.02
N VAL A 115 4.09 11.61 -9.58
CA VAL A 115 2.91 11.27 -8.79
C VAL A 115 3.24 11.08 -7.31
N ARG A 116 4.32 10.35 -7.02
CA ARG A 116 4.72 9.96 -5.67
C ARG A 116 5.81 10.90 -5.14
N ASP A 117 6.06 10.85 -3.84
CA ASP A 117 7.22 11.50 -3.25
C ASP A 117 8.51 10.96 -3.89
N ARG A 118 9.51 11.80 -4.09
CA ARG A 118 10.79 11.44 -4.73
C ARG A 118 11.52 10.27 -4.06
N ARG A 119 11.25 10.00 -2.79
CA ARG A 119 11.81 8.87 -2.03
C ARG A 119 11.15 7.53 -2.36
N ALA A 120 9.94 7.55 -2.90
CA ALA A 120 9.16 6.37 -3.22
C ALA A 120 9.31 6.02 -4.71
N THR A 121 10.17 5.05 -5.03
CA THR A 121 10.39 4.60 -6.42
C THR A 121 9.60 3.33 -6.73
N PHE A 122 9.24 3.14 -7.99
CA PHE A 122 8.53 1.94 -8.45
C PHE A 122 9.32 0.67 -8.11
N ARG A 123 10.62 0.65 -8.40
CA ARG A 123 11.50 -0.50 -8.11
C ARG A 123 11.67 -0.77 -6.63
N GLN A 124 11.69 0.25 -5.78
CA GLN A 124 11.67 0.08 -4.33
C GLN A 124 10.37 -0.59 -3.88
N SER A 125 9.22 -0.12 -4.36
CA SER A 125 7.92 -0.74 -4.06
C SER A 125 7.83 -2.20 -4.49
N ILE A 126 8.39 -2.55 -5.65
CA ILE A 126 8.50 -3.95 -6.11
C ILE A 126 9.32 -4.79 -5.12
N ARG A 127 10.49 -4.30 -4.68
CA ARG A 127 11.35 -5.00 -3.71
C ARG A 127 10.69 -5.17 -2.34
N VAL A 128 9.90 -4.19 -1.90
CA VAL A 128 9.12 -4.28 -0.65
C VAL A 128 8.14 -5.44 -0.73
N LEU A 129 7.37 -5.54 -1.82
CA LEU A 129 6.40 -6.60 -2.01
C LEU A 129 7.07 -7.98 -2.12
N GLU A 130 8.13 -8.08 -2.91
CA GLU A 130 8.94 -9.30 -3.05
C GLU A 130 9.46 -9.78 -1.69
N HIS A 131 10.04 -8.86 -0.91
CA HIS A 131 10.63 -9.19 0.38
C HIS A 131 9.57 -9.58 1.41
N ALA A 132 8.45 -8.85 1.50
CA ALA A 132 7.36 -9.16 2.42
C ALA A 132 6.82 -10.58 2.18
N LYS A 133 6.67 -10.98 0.90
CA LYS A 133 6.28 -12.34 0.54
C LYS A 133 7.29 -13.37 1.00
N ALA A 134 8.58 -13.13 0.70
CA ALA A 134 9.66 -14.05 1.03
C ALA A 134 9.87 -14.20 2.55
N SER A 135 9.74 -13.12 3.32
CA SER A 135 10.04 -13.11 4.76
C SER A 135 8.85 -13.50 5.63
N GLY A 136 7.62 -13.17 5.23
CA GLY A 136 6.40 -13.39 6.01
C GLY A 136 5.57 -14.58 5.54
N GLY A 137 5.73 -15.03 4.29
CA GLY A 137 4.84 -16.05 3.71
C GLY A 137 3.38 -15.60 3.58
N VAL A 138 3.15 -14.29 3.58
CA VAL A 138 1.83 -13.64 3.56
C VAL A 138 1.36 -13.39 2.13
N LEU A 139 0.05 -13.22 1.94
CA LEU A 139 -0.49 -12.73 0.68
C LEU A 139 -0.01 -11.30 0.45
N THR A 140 0.37 -10.98 -0.78
CA THR A 140 0.85 -9.65 -1.14
C THR A 140 -0.11 -8.94 -2.08
N LYS A 141 -0.35 -7.65 -1.81
CA LYS A 141 -1.33 -6.85 -2.55
C LYS A 141 -0.78 -5.48 -2.91
N THR A 142 -1.16 -4.96 -4.08
CA THR A 142 -0.89 -3.58 -4.50
C THR A 142 -2.11 -3.00 -5.18
N SER A 143 -2.12 -1.67 -5.34
CA SER A 143 -3.08 -0.95 -6.17
C SER A 143 -2.40 -0.10 -7.26
N PHE A 144 -3.19 0.22 -8.28
CA PHE A 144 -2.95 1.28 -9.25
C PHE A 144 -4.10 2.29 -9.22
N MET A 145 -3.75 3.57 -9.28
CA MET A 145 -4.64 4.63 -9.69
C MET A 145 -4.48 4.85 -11.20
N LEU A 146 -5.55 4.61 -11.94
CA LEU A 146 -5.66 4.89 -13.36
C LEU A 146 -6.14 6.32 -13.61
N GLY A 147 -5.84 6.86 -14.78
CA GLY A 147 -6.22 8.22 -15.17
C GLY A 147 -5.23 9.30 -14.75
N LEU A 148 -3.96 8.93 -14.52
CA LEU A 148 -2.86 9.85 -14.23
C LEU A 148 -2.07 10.24 -15.48
N GLY A 149 -2.42 9.65 -16.63
CA GLY A 149 -1.78 9.88 -17.93
C GLY A 149 -0.95 8.69 -18.42
N GLU A 150 -1.09 7.53 -17.76
CA GLU A 150 -0.41 6.29 -18.14
C GLU A 150 -0.95 5.74 -19.47
N ALA A 151 -0.06 5.18 -20.28
CA ALA A 151 -0.44 4.37 -21.44
C ALA A 151 -0.78 2.94 -21.01
N ALA A 152 -1.61 2.26 -21.79
CA ALA A 152 -2.02 0.89 -21.50
C ALA A 152 -0.81 -0.07 -21.46
N GLU A 153 0.16 0.12 -22.34
CA GLU A 153 1.38 -0.68 -22.43
C GLU A 153 2.27 -0.50 -21.19
N GLU A 154 2.28 0.70 -20.59
CA GLU A 154 3.01 0.97 -19.35
C GLU A 154 2.36 0.26 -18.16
N VAL A 155 1.01 0.22 -18.12
CA VAL A 155 0.26 -0.53 -17.12
C VAL A 155 0.56 -2.02 -17.26
N GLU A 156 0.51 -2.57 -18.47
CA GLU A 156 0.87 -3.97 -18.71
C GLU A 156 2.31 -4.30 -18.30
N ALA A 157 3.27 -3.43 -18.60
CA ALA A 157 4.66 -3.61 -18.20
C ALA A 157 4.80 -3.62 -16.66
N ALA A 158 4.09 -2.75 -15.97
CA ALA A 158 4.05 -2.71 -14.52
C ALA A 158 3.42 -3.99 -13.92
N LEU A 159 2.33 -4.49 -14.51
CA LEU A 159 1.70 -5.76 -14.10
C LEU A 159 2.61 -6.96 -14.32
N ARG A 160 3.35 -7.01 -15.44
CA ARG A 160 4.37 -8.05 -15.70
C ARG A 160 5.47 -8.01 -14.63
N ALA A 161 5.93 -6.82 -14.24
CA ALA A 161 6.94 -6.68 -13.19
C ALA A 161 6.44 -7.15 -11.81
N LEU A 162 5.19 -6.81 -11.45
CA LEU A 162 4.56 -7.27 -10.21
C LEU A 162 4.36 -8.79 -10.19
N ARG A 163 3.97 -9.36 -11.33
CA ARG A 163 3.81 -10.82 -11.46
C ARG A 163 5.14 -11.55 -11.34
N ALA A 164 6.22 -10.98 -11.90
CA ALA A 164 7.54 -11.58 -11.85
C ALA A 164 8.08 -11.76 -10.42
N VAL A 165 7.71 -10.87 -9.49
CA VAL A 165 8.06 -11.00 -8.06
C VAL A 165 6.97 -11.71 -7.24
N GLY A 166 5.96 -12.25 -7.91
CA GLY A 166 4.91 -13.02 -7.27
C GLY A 166 4.03 -12.21 -6.33
N VAL A 167 3.70 -10.95 -6.63
CA VAL A 167 2.53 -10.30 -5.98
C VAL A 167 1.31 -11.22 -6.09
N ASP A 168 0.28 -11.15 -5.24
CA ASP A 168 -0.91 -12.03 -5.33
C ASP A 168 -2.15 -11.30 -5.84
N VAL A 169 -2.34 -10.05 -5.40
CA VAL A 169 -3.53 -9.26 -5.70
C VAL A 169 -3.14 -7.89 -6.25
N VAL A 170 -3.77 -7.49 -7.36
CA VAL A 170 -3.66 -6.14 -7.90
C VAL A 170 -5.06 -5.53 -7.99
N THR A 171 -5.23 -4.34 -7.42
CA THR A 171 -6.47 -3.57 -7.55
C THR A 171 -6.28 -2.36 -8.47
N PHE A 172 -7.35 -1.96 -9.15
CA PHE A 172 -7.36 -0.77 -10.00
C PHE A 172 -8.46 0.16 -9.52
N GLY A 173 -8.14 1.44 -9.38
CA GLY A 173 -9.10 2.49 -9.07
C GLY A 173 -8.91 3.69 -9.98
N GLN A 174 -9.99 4.42 -10.28
CA GLN A 174 -9.90 5.69 -10.99
C GLN A 174 -9.33 6.77 -10.06
N TYR A 175 -8.33 7.53 -10.53
CA TYR A 175 -7.86 8.71 -9.83
C TYR A 175 -8.95 9.80 -9.81
N MET A 176 -9.40 10.14 -8.60
CA MET A 176 -10.39 11.19 -8.34
C MET A 176 -9.71 12.42 -7.74
N ARG A 177 -9.76 13.53 -8.47
CA ARG A 177 -9.18 14.81 -8.02
C ARG A 177 -10.08 15.47 -6.97
N TYR A 178 -9.58 15.70 -5.77
CA TYR A 178 -10.36 16.35 -4.69
C TYR A 178 -10.13 17.87 -4.54
N VAL A 179 -9.06 18.46 -5.10
CA VAL A 179 -8.80 19.92 -5.10
C VAL A 179 -8.14 20.39 -6.40
N LEU A 180 -8.45 21.62 -6.83
CA LEU A 180 -7.92 22.27 -8.03
C LEU A 180 -6.39 22.42 -8.08
N ARG A 181 -5.64 22.23 -6.99
CA ARG A 181 -4.16 22.33 -6.99
C ARG A 181 -3.42 20.98 -7.14
N ARG A 182 -4.14 19.88 -7.38
CA ARG A 182 -3.57 18.53 -7.56
C ARG A 182 -3.52 18.11 -9.02
N LEU A 183 -2.92 16.93 -9.27
CA LEU A 183 -2.76 16.34 -10.59
C LEU A 183 -4.06 16.38 -11.40
N HIS A 184 -3.91 16.55 -12.71
CA HIS A 184 -5.05 16.51 -13.61
C HIS A 184 -5.49 15.04 -13.77
N SER A 185 -6.79 14.80 -13.66
CA SER A 185 -7.37 13.48 -13.91
C SER A 185 -7.75 13.38 -15.38
N VAL A 186 -7.32 12.30 -16.02
CA VAL A 186 -7.86 11.84 -17.29
C VAL A 186 -8.81 10.69 -16.96
N TYR A 187 -10.06 10.75 -17.44
CA TYR A 187 -10.98 9.64 -17.19
C TYR A 187 -10.51 8.42 -17.97
N ALA A 188 -10.18 7.34 -17.25
CA ALA A 188 -10.02 6.04 -17.88
C ALA A 188 -11.40 5.60 -18.35
N VAL A 189 -11.65 5.69 -19.66
CA VAL A 189 -12.92 5.25 -20.25
C VAL A 189 -13.02 3.73 -20.10
N SER A 190 -14.19 3.26 -19.68
CA SER A 190 -14.50 1.82 -19.47
C SER A 190 -14.23 0.93 -20.68
N GLN A 191 -13.96 1.49 -21.87
CA GLN A 191 -13.52 0.74 -23.05
C GLN A 191 -12.10 0.16 -22.94
N CYS A 192 -11.23 0.72 -22.09
CA CYS A 192 -9.87 0.17 -21.85
C CYS A 192 -9.82 -0.82 -20.67
N TYR A 193 -10.80 -0.79 -19.77
CA TYR A 193 -10.81 -1.56 -18.52
C TYR A 193 -12.20 -2.11 -18.20
N GLY A 194 -12.88 -2.63 -19.22
CA GLY A 194 -14.22 -3.19 -19.10
C GLY A 194 -14.29 -4.24 -18.00
N CYS A 195 -15.29 -4.06 -17.13
CA CYS A 195 -15.69 -4.94 -16.04
C CYS A 195 -15.49 -6.43 -16.40
N GLY A 196 -14.63 -7.13 -15.66
CA GLY A 196 -14.48 -8.58 -15.69
C GLY A 196 -13.25 -9.12 -16.43
N GLU A 197 -12.80 -8.46 -17.49
CA GLU A 197 -11.64 -8.90 -18.28
C GLU A 197 -10.96 -7.65 -18.88
N LEU A 198 -9.94 -7.13 -18.20
CA LEU A 198 -8.76 -6.70 -18.95
C LEU A 198 -8.46 -7.82 -19.96
N ARG A 199 -7.87 -7.53 -21.13
CA ARG A 199 -7.37 -8.54 -22.09
C ARG A 199 -6.26 -9.45 -21.52
N CYS A 200 -6.30 -9.76 -20.23
CA CYS A 200 -5.76 -10.93 -19.57
C CYS A 200 -6.18 -12.25 -20.23
N ALA A 201 -7.27 -12.34 -20.98
CA ALA A 201 -7.65 -13.60 -21.64
C ALA A 201 -6.63 -14.05 -22.71
N ASP A 202 -6.11 -13.12 -23.54
CA ASP A 202 -5.14 -13.46 -24.60
C ASP A 202 -3.69 -13.53 -24.09
N ALA A 203 -3.42 -12.94 -22.92
CA ALA A 203 -2.11 -13.04 -22.24
C ALA A 203 -2.08 -14.13 -21.16
N GLY A 204 -3.17 -14.89 -20.95
CA GLY A 204 -3.35 -15.77 -19.80
C GLY A 204 -3.79 -14.98 -18.56
N CYS A 205 -4.89 -15.37 -17.92
CA CYS A 205 -5.39 -14.66 -16.74
C CYS A 205 -4.37 -14.79 -15.59
N TRP A 206 -3.59 -13.73 -15.35
CA TRP A 206 -2.42 -13.75 -14.47
C TRP A 206 -2.75 -13.68 -12.97
N TRP A 207 -4.00 -13.41 -12.61
CA TRP A 207 -4.46 -13.10 -11.26
C TRP A 207 -5.81 -13.79 -11.03
N ARG A 208 -5.89 -14.70 -10.06
CA ARG A 208 -7.13 -15.36 -9.63
C ARG A 208 -7.57 -14.79 -8.30
#